data_AF-A0A0A9WHK4-F1
#
_entry.id   AF-A0A0A9WHK4-F1
#
_cell.length_a   1.000
_cell.length_b   1.000
_cell.length_c   1.000
_cell.angle_alpha   90.00
_cell.angle_beta   90.00
_cell.angle_gamma   90.00
#
_symmetry.space_group_name_H-M   'P 1'
#
loop_
_entity.id
_entity.type
_entity.pdbx_description
1 polymer ?
#
loop_
_entity_poly.entity_id
_entity_poly.type
_entity_poly.pdbx_seq_one_letter_code
_entity_poly.pdbx_strand_id
1 'polypeptide(L)'
;PILKMHEDTQSFIRSMRWKYFWYTMGSNNNRPEGVEMHEALKQFRISTTIEPQPRLPPSHPLEIFIKSLLTKTSDPSFLSSLQPRVNLSPNEFRALKTLQTDQTIKIMNADKGSTVVVMNTQDYNSEALRQLGDGETYEGLDRDP
;
A
#
# COMPACT_ATOMS: atom_id res chain seq x y z
N PRO A 1 6.43 10.12 -3.38
CA PRO A 1 6.93 8.89 -4.07
C PRO A 1 8.19 8.30 -3.41
N ILE A 2 9.24 9.10 -3.20
CA ILE A 2 10.54 8.65 -2.67
C ILE A 2 10.44 8.12 -1.22
N LEU A 3 9.68 8.83 -0.37
CA LEU A 3 9.45 8.42 1.02
C LEU A 3 8.76 7.04 1.12
N LYS A 4 7.70 6.82 0.34
CA LYS A 4 6.98 5.54 0.28
C LYS A 4 7.86 4.39 -0.22
N MET A 5 8.68 4.64 -1.25
CA MET A 5 9.60 3.61 -1.77
C MET A 5 10.66 3.20 -0.73
N HIS A 6 11.15 4.16 0.07
CA HIS A 6 12.06 3.86 1.17
C HIS A 6 11.39 2.98 2.23
N GLU A 7 10.18 3.32 2.65
CA GLU A 7 9.38 2.52 3.60
C GLU A 7 9.10 1.10 3.08
N ASP A 8 8.74 0.97 1.80
CA ASP A 8 8.51 -0.32 1.15
C ASP A 8 9.80 -1.15 1.11
N THR A 9 10.94 -0.52 0.81
CA THR A 9 12.25 -1.18 0.78
C THR A 9 12.65 -1.70 2.16
N GLN A 10 12.45 -0.90 3.22
CA GLN A 10 12.73 -1.33 4.60
C GLN A 10 11.81 -2.47 5.03
N SER A 11 10.52 -2.39 4.70
CA SER A 11 9.54 -3.44 4.98
C SER A 11 9.90 -4.76 4.28
N PHE A 12 10.39 -4.67 3.04
CA PHE A 12 10.89 -5.81 2.28
C PHE A 12 12.15 -6.43 2.90
N ILE A 13 13.17 -5.62 3.21
CA ILE A 13 14.41 -6.06 3.86
C ILE A 13 14.10 -6.77 5.18
N ARG A 14 13.25 -6.17 6.01
CA ARG A 14 12.79 -6.74 7.27
C ARG A 14 12.12 -8.09 7.04
N SER A 15 11.23 -8.18 6.06
CA SER A 15 10.54 -9.44 5.71
C SER A 15 11.52 -10.53 5.28
N MET A 16 12.55 -10.19 4.51
CA MET A 16 13.59 -11.15 4.12
C MET A 16 14.38 -11.67 5.32
N ARG A 17 14.81 -10.77 6.22
CA ARG A 17 15.52 -11.17 7.46
C ARG A 17 14.69 -12.12 8.31
N TRP A 18 13.40 -11.84 8.47
CA TRP A 18 12.49 -12.73 9.21
C TRP A 18 12.29 -14.08 8.52
N LYS A 19 12.10 -14.10 7.19
CA LYS A 19 11.99 -15.36 6.44
C LYS A 19 13.22 -16.23 6.62
N TYR A 20 14.41 -15.62 6.53
CA TYR A 20 15.67 -16.32 6.77
C TYR A 20 15.77 -16.84 8.21
N PHE A 21 15.49 -16.00 9.21
CA PHE A 21 15.52 -16.38 10.62
C PHE A 21 14.61 -17.59 10.92
N TRP A 22 13.38 -17.59 10.41
CA TRP A 22 12.47 -18.72 10.63
C TRP A 22 12.86 -19.98 9.84
N TYR A 23 13.46 -19.83 8.66
CA TYR A 23 14.01 -20.95 7.90
C TYR A 23 15.15 -21.65 8.67
N THR A 24 16.04 -20.88 9.29
CA THR A 24 17.17 -21.44 10.06
C THR A 24 16.74 -21.94 11.45
N MET A 25 15.84 -21.24 12.13
CA MET A 25 15.28 -21.69 13.42
C MET A 25 14.35 -22.90 13.28
N GLY A 26 13.67 -23.06 12.14
CA GLY A 26 12.85 -24.25 11.85
C GLY A 26 13.67 -25.50 11.51
N SER A 27 14.91 -25.33 11.03
CA SER A 27 15.84 -26.43 10.78
C SER A 27 16.62 -26.88 12.04
N ASN A 28 16.72 -26.01 13.05
CA ASN A 28 17.35 -26.34 14.33
C ASN A 28 16.25 -26.69 15.34
N ASN A 29 16.12 -27.97 15.71
CA ASN A 29 15.17 -28.45 16.74
C ASN A 29 15.39 -27.86 18.15
N ASN A 30 16.28 -26.87 18.33
CA ASN A 30 16.51 -26.19 19.58
C ASN A 30 15.74 -24.86 19.59
N ARG A 31 14.43 -24.92 19.89
CA ARG A 31 13.72 -23.76 20.45
C ARG A 31 14.50 -23.29 21.68
N PRO A 32 14.77 -21.99 21.85
CA PRO A 32 15.23 -21.49 23.14
C PRO A 32 14.14 -21.79 24.18
N GLU A 33 14.44 -22.68 25.13
CA GLU A 33 13.64 -22.87 26.32
C GLU A 33 13.56 -21.53 27.07
N GLY A 34 12.34 -21.09 27.42
CA GLY A 34 12.17 -20.16 28.53
C GLY A 34 11.48 -18.83 28.32
N VAL A 35 10.53 -18.66 27.38
CA VAL A 35 9.45 -17.68 27.58
C VAL A 35 8.11 -18.29 27.19
N GLU A 36 7.39 -18.81 28.17
CA GLU A 36 6.02 -19.28 27.99
C GLU A 36 5.11 -18.07 27.71
N MET A 37 4.70 -17.90 26.45
CA MET A 37 3.78 -16.86 26.04
C MET A 37 2.34 -17.22 26.45
N HIS A 38 1.72 -16.36 27.25
CA HIS A 38 0.32 -16.48 27.67
C HIS A 38 -0.61 -16.70 26.45
N GLU A 39 -1.63 -17.55 26.59
CA GLU A 39 -2.48 -18.00 25.48
C GLU A 39 -3.16 -16.83 24.73
N ALA A 40 -3.62 -15.83 25.47
CA ALA A 40 -4.20 -14.61 24.93
C ALA A 40 -3.21 -13.75 24.11
N LEU A 41 -1.89 -13.99 24.18
CA LEU A 41 -0.87 -13.28 23.40
C LEU A 41 -0.55 -13.99 22.07
N LYS A 42 -0.94 -15.26 21.91
CA LYS A 42 -0.73 -16.03 20.67
C LYS A 42 -1.57 -15.53 19.49
N GLN A 43 -2.71 -14.89 19.79
CA GLN A 43 -3.62 -14.31 18.79
C GLN A 43 -3.13 -12.95 18.24
N PHE A 44 -2.21 -12.28 18.94
CA PHE A 44 -1.69 -10.99 18.52
C PHE A 44 -0.39 -11.17 17.73
N ARG A 45 -0.33 -10.56 16.55
CA ARG A 45 0.91 -10.48 15.76
C ARG A 45 1.91 -9.64 16.55
N ILE A 46 2.99 -10.26 17.04
CA ILE A 46 4.04 -9.57 17.82
C ILE A 46 4.49 -8.32 17.05
N SER A 47 4.51 -7.18 17.74
CA SER A 47 4.88 -5.88 17.19
C SER A 47 6.22 -5.93 16.46
N THR A 48 6.21 -5.38 15.25
CA THR A 48 7.29 -5.50 14.25
C THR A 48 8.41 -4.47 14.43
N THR A 49 8.72 -4.04 15.64
CA THR A 49 9.89 -3.16 15.90
C THR A 49 11.16 -3.98 16.16
N ILE A 50 11.03 -5.25 16.56
CA ILE A 50 12.16 -6.11 16.92
C ILE A 50 12.81 -6.66 15.65
N GLU A 51 14.12 -6.45 15.44
CA GLU A 51 14.88 -7.14 14.39
C GLU A 51 15.25 -8.56 14.86
N PRO A 52 15.29 -9.57 13.95
CA PRO A 52 15.74 -10.91 14.33
C PRO A 52 17.19 -10.86 14.81
N GLN A 53 17.45 -11.44 15.99
CA GLN A 53 18.78 -11.57 16.57
C GLN A 53 19.27 -13.03 16.52
N PRO A 54 20.58 -13.28 16.36
CA PRO A 54 21.64 -12.29 16.11
C PRO A 54 21.62 -11.76 14.66
N ARG A 55 22.09 -10.52 14.46
CA ARG A 55 22.28 -9.99 13.10
C ARG A 55 23.34 -10.80 12.37
N LEU A 56 23.08 -11.11 11.11
CA LEU A 56 24.00 -11.85 10.27
C LEU A 56 25.27 -11.02 9.99
N PRO A 57 26.42 -11.67 9.78
CA PRO A 57 27.64 -10.94 9.46
C PRO A 57 27.48 -10.22 8.09
N PRO A 58 28.16 -9.08 7.87
CA PRO A 58 28.08 -8.35 6.60
C PRO A 58 28.55 -9.15 5.37
N SER A 59 29.35 -10.21 5.59
CA SER A 59 29.79 -11.14 4.55
C SER A 59 28.73 -12.18 4.17
N HIS A 60 27.62 -12.26 4.91
CA HIS A 60 26.56 -13.21 4.63
C HIS A 60 25.86 -12.85 3.30
N PRO A 61 25.56 -13.81 2.40
CA PRO A 61 24.94 -13.53 1.11
C PRO A 61 23.67 -12.68 1.18
N LEU A 62 22.83 -12.92 2.20
CA LEU A 62 21.62 -12.12 2.44
C LEU A 62 21.93 -10.64 2.73
N GLU A 63 22.92 -10.35 3.57
CA GLU A 63 23.29 -8.97 3.92
C GLU A 63 24.02 -8.28 2.76
N ILE A 64 24.80 -9.03 1.97
CA ILE A 64 25.39 -8.54 0.71
C ILE A 64 24.28 -8.13 -0.27
N PHE A 65 23.25 -8.98 -0.43
CA PHE A 65 22.10 -8.67 -1.27
C PHE A 65 21.34 -7.45 -0.76
N ILE A 66 21.04 -7.38 0.54
CA ILE A 66 20.38 -6.22 1.17
C ILE A 66 21.18 -4.94 0.91
N LYS A 67 22.51 -4.98 1.08
CA LYS A 67 23.39 -3.85 0.80
C LYS A 67 23.32 -3.44 -0.67
N SER A 68 23.42 -4.39 -1.60
CA SER A 68 23.32 -4.12 -3.04
C SER A 68 21.96 -3.50 -3.41
N LEU A 69 20.88 -4.02 -2.84
CA LEU A 69 19.53 -3.48 -3.00
C LEU A 69 19.45 -2.04 -2.52
N LEU A 70 19.91 -1.76 -1.29
CA LEU A 70 19.92 -0.40 -0.73
C LEU A 70 20.73 0.58 -1.57
N THR A 71 21.91 0.15 -2.06
CA THR A 71 22.72 0.97 -2.97
C THR A 71 21.94 1.28 -4.25
N LYS A 72 21.27 0.29 -4.85
CA LYS A 72 20.50 0.47 -6.08
C LYS A 72 19.26 1.34 -5.87
N THR A 73 18.51 1.15 -4.78
CA THR A 73 17.31 1.94 -4.49
C THR A 73 17.63 3.36 -4.05
N SER A 74 18.84 3.63 -3.56
CA SER A 74 19.27 4.98 -3.19
C SER A 74 19.95 5.73 -4.34
N ASP A 75 20.23 5.05 -5.46
CA ASP A 75 20.88 5.66 -6.62
C ASP A 75 19.92 6.64 -7.34
N PRO A 76 20.29 7.93 -7.47
CA PRO A 76 19.47 8.92 -8.16
C PRO A 76 19.17 8.54 -9.62
N SER A 77 20.08 7.83 -10.30
CA SER A 77 19.87 7.43 -11.70
C SER A 77 18.75 6.39 -11.82
N PHE A 78 18.76 5.40 -10.93
CA PHE A 78 17.68 4.43 -10.79
C PHE A 78 16.35 5.10 -10.42
N LEU A 79 16.34 5.98 -9.42
CA LEU A 79 15.13 6.71 -9.02
C LEU A 79 14.53 7.56 -10.15
N SER A 80 15.40 8.18 -10.94
CA SER A 80 15.00 8.96 -12.12
C SER A 80 14.41 8.07 -13.20
N SER A 81 14.93 6.84 -13.37
CA SER A 81 14.39 5.87 -14.33
C SER A 81 12.99 5.36 -13.96
N LEU A 82 12.62 5.40 -12.68
CA LEU A 82 11.29 5.03 -12.19
C LEU A 82 10.27 6.16 -12.37
N GLN A 83 10.70 7.38 -12.67
CA GLN A 83 9.76 8.46 -12.93
C GLN A 83 8.93 8.10 -14.16
N PRO A 84 7.58 8.08 -14.05
CA PRO A 84 6.74 7.86 -15.20
C PRO A 84 7.09 8.86 -16.29
N ARG A 85 7.36 8.36 -17.50
CA ARG A 85 7.52 9.26 -18.65
C ARG A 85 6.19 9.97 -18.86
N VAL A 86 6.26 11.27 -19.14
CA VAL A 86 5.09 12.03 -19.55
C VAL A 86 4.58 11.43 -20.86
N ASN A 87 3.47 10.70 -20.77
CA ASN A 87 2.83 10.01 -21.89
C ASN A 87 1.69 10.83 -22.50
N LEU A 88 1.53 12.08 -22.06
CA LEU A 88 0.49 13.00 -22.51
C LEU A 88 1.13 14.15 -23.28
N SER A 89 0.53 14.48 -24.42
CA SER A 89 0.83 15.71 -25.14
C SER A 89 0.41 16.94 -24.31
N PRO A 90 0.96 18.14 -24.60
CA PRO A 90 0.55 19.36 -23.93
C PRO A 90 -0.95 19.65 -24.03
N ASN A 91 -1.57 19.27 -25.16
CA ASN A 91 -3.00 19.44 -25.39
C ASN A 91 -3.84 18.49 -24.51
N GLU A 92 -3.43 17.21 -24.40
CA GLU A 92 -4.10 16.25 -23.50
C GLU A 92 -3.95 16.66 -22.05
N PHE A 93 -2.76 17.10 -21.63
CA PHE A 93 -2.55 17.59 -20.28
C PHE A 93 -3.44 18.81 -19.97
N ARG A 94 -3.54 19.75 -20.93
CA ARG A 94 -4.45 20.91 -20.81
C ARG A 94 -5.92 20.46 -20.74
N ALA A 95 -6.33 19.53 -21.58
CA ALA A 95 -7.69 18.99 -21.57
C ALA A 95 -8.02 18.35 -20.22
N LEU A 96 -7.12 17.55 -19.64
CA LEU A 96 -7.29 16.99 -18.30
C LEU A 96 -7.41 18.07 -17.22
N LYS A 97 -6.62 19.15 -17.33
CA LYS A 97 -6.73 20.28 -16.39
C LYS A 97 -8.06 21.00 -16.51
N THR A 98 -8.56 21.21 -17.73
CA THR A 98 -9.87 21.78 -17.96
C THR A 98 -10.98 20.89 -17.41
N LEU A 99 -10.95 19.58 -17.70
CA LEU A 99 -11.90 18.60 -17.18
C LEU A 99 -11.89 18.53 -15.64
N GLN A 100 -10.71 18.63 -15.01
CA GLN A 100 -10.60 18.65 -13.55
C GLN A 100 -11.29 19.86 -12.91
N THR A 101 -11.35 20.99 -13.61
CA THR A 101 -11.97 22.22 -13.11
C THR A 101 -13.43 22.38 -13.52
N ASP A 102 -13.94 21.52 -14.42
CA ASP A 102 -15.31 21.59 -14.91
C ASP A 102 -16.28 21.09 -13.83
N GLN A 103 -17.11 22.01 -13.32
CA GLN A 103 -18.11 21.70 -12.29
C GLN A 103 -19.41 21.12 -12.84
N THR A 104 -19.60 21.17 -14.17
CA THR A 104 -20.80 20.65 -14.84
C THR A 104 -20.80 19.13 -14.97
N ILE A 105 -19.65 18.49 -14.74
CA ILE A 105 -19.48 17.05 -14.79
C ILE A 105 -18.95 16.48 -13.47
N LYS A 106 -19.33 15.23 -13.18
CA LYS A 106 -18.76 14.38 -12.17
C LYS A 106 -17.99 13.24 -12.80
N ILE A 107 -16.71 13.13 -12.45
CA ILE A 107 -15.81 12.07 -12.86
C ILE A 107 -15.51 11.22 -11.61
N MET A 108 -15.88 9.94 -11.64
CA MET A 108 -15.72 9.02 -10.51
C MET A 108 -15.31 7.63 -10.98
N ASN A 109 -14.72 6.84 -10.09
CA ASN A 109 -14.42 5.45 -10.37
C ASN A 109 -15.74 4.67 -10.51
N ALA A 110 -15.82 3.80 -11.51
CA ALA A 110 -16.95 2.88 -11.61
C ALA A 110 -16.91 1.89 -10.43
N ASP A 111 -18.09 1.51 -9.93
CA ASP A 111 -18.23 0.46 -8.91
C ASP A 111 -17.67 -0.89 -9.41
N LYS A 112 -17.78 -1.14 -10.71
CA LYS A 112 -17.32 -2.37 -11.36
C LYS A 112 -16.27 -2.09 -12.42
N GLY A 113 -15.18 -2.84 -12.36
CA GLY A 113 -14.10 -2.81 -13.35
C GLY A 113 -13.15 -1.61 -13.20
N SER A 114 -12.11 -1.59 -14.04
CA SER A 114 -11.10 -0.52 -14.09
C SER A 114 -11.57 0.67 -14.94
N THR A 115 -12.85 1.02 -14.86
CA THR A 115 -13.50 2.01 -15.72
C THR A 115 -13.82 3.29 -14.93
N VAL A 116 -14.00 4.39 -15.66
CA VAL A 116 -14.36 5.70 -15.12
C VAL A 116 -15.76 6.06 -15.60
N VAL A 117 -16.59 6.58 -14.70
CA VAL A 117 -17.91 7.14 -15.01
C VAL A 117 -17.79 8.65 -15.15
N VAL A 118 -18.37 9.19 -16.22
CA VAL A 118 -18.52 10.63 -16.44
C VAL A 118 -20.00 10.93 -16.52
N MET A 119 -20.50 11.78 -15.64
CA MET A 119 -21.92 12.11 -15.52
C MET A 119 -22.09 13.63 -15.47
N ASN A 120 -23.23 14.14 -15.95
CA ASN A 120 -23.61 15.51 -15.66
C ASN A 120 -23.86 15.68 -14.16
N THR A 121 -23.37 16.77 -13.55
CA THR A 121 -23.50 17.02 -12.11
C THR A 121 -24.96 17.15 -11.67
N GLN A 122 -25.82 17.74 -12.49
CA GLN A 122 -27.25 17.89 -12.18
C GLN A 122 -27.96 16.53 -12.17
N ASP A 123 -27.70 15.69 -13.18
CA ASP A 123 -28.28 14.35 -13.26
C ASP A 123 -27.77 13.44 -12.13
N TYR A 124 -26.48 13.56 -11.78
CA TYR A 124 -25.92 12.86 -10.62
C TYR A 124 -26.65 13.25 -9.33
N ASN A 125 -26.86 14.54 -9.10
CA ASN A 125 -27.52 15.03 -7.89
C ASN A 125 -29.00 14.61 -7.84
N SER A 126 -29.71 14.68 -8.97
CA SER A 126 -31.12 14.28 -9.02
C SER A 126 -31.28 12.79 -8.76
N GLU A 127 -30.42 11.95 -9.33
CA GLU A 127 -30.46 10.50 -9.13
C GLU A 127 -30.04 10.14 -7.70
N ALA A 128 -29.03 10.79 -7.12
CA ALA A 128 -28.63 10.57 -5.74
C ALA A 128 -29.78 10.89 -4.76
N LEU A 129 -30.45 12.02 -4.96
CA LEU A 129 -31.62 12.40 -4.15
C LEU A 129 -32.80 11.45 -4.35
N ARG A 130 -33.03 10.98 -5.59
CA ARG A 130 -34.08 10.00 -5.90
C ARG A 130 -33.86 8.68 -5.16
N GLN A 131 -32.61 8.19 -5.11
CA GLN A 131 -32.27 6.95 -4.42
C GLN A 131 -32.31 7.12 -2.89
N LEU A 132 -31.77 8.20 -2.35
CA LEU A 132 -31.80 8.46 -0.89
C LEU A 132 -33.20 8.73 -0.36
N GLY A 133 -34.11 9.23 -1.20
CA GLY A 133 -35.52 9.42 -0.87
C GLY A 133 -36.37 8.15 -0.95
N ASP A 134 -35.82 7.03 -1.40
CA ASP A 134 -36.53 5.75 -1.50
C ASP A 134 -36.61 5.06 -0.13
N GLY A 135 -37.69 5.35 0.59
CA GLY A 135 -38.01 4.72 1.87
C GLY A 135 -38.52 3.28 1.78
N GLU A 136 -38.75 2.72 0.58
CA GLU A 136 -39.04 1.29 0.44
C GLU A 136 -37.76 0.45 0.51
N THR A 137 -36.66 0.98 -0.04
CA THR A 137 -35.37 0.28 -0.11
C THR A 137 -34.41 0.67 1.03
N TYR A 138 -34.43 1.93 1.48
CA TYR A 138 -33.47 2.46 2.46
C TYR A 138 -34.20 2.99 3.72
N GLU A 139 -33.61 2.75 4.89
CA GLU A 139 -34.10 3.24 6.18
C GLU A 139 -33.08 4.20 6.82
N GLY A 140 -33.54 5.32 7.36
CA GLY A 140 -32.70 6.27 8.06
C GLY A 140 -32.27 5.75 9.42
N LEU A 141 -30.99 5.87 9.76
CA LEU A 141 -30.45 5.49 11.07
C LEU A 141 -30.40 6.69 12.02
N ASP A 142 -30.80 6.48 13.28
CA ASP A 142 -30.78 7.51 14.33
C ASP A 142 -29.35 7.84 14.84
N ARG A 143 -28.36 7.01 14.50
CA ARG A 143 -26.96 7.13 14.90
C ARG A 143 -26.03 6.48 13.88
N ASP A 144 -24.78 6.95 13.84
CA ASP A 144 -23.71 6.38 13.03
C ASP A 144 -23.46 4.92 13.48
N PRO A 145 -23.55 3.92 12.57
CA PRO A 145 -23.41 2.50 12.88
C PRO A 145 -22.00 2.06 13.32
#